data_AF-A0A1U8M1P8-F1
#
_entry.id   AF-A0A1U8M1P8-F1
#
_cell.length_a   1.000
_cell.length_b   1.000
_cell.length_c   1.000
_cell.angle_alpha   90.00
_cell.angle_beta   90.00
_cell.angle_gamma   90.00
#
_symmetry.space_group_name_H-M   'P 1'
#
loop_
_entity.id
_entity.type
_entity.pdbx_description
1 polymer ?
#
loop_
_entity_poly.entity_id
_entity_poly.type
_entity_poly.pdbx_seq_one_letter_code
_entity_poly.pdbx_strand_id
1 'polypeptide(L)'
;MANGLLEHPKQNQEWEDVGKRYLNELLSRCLIQMERDFWLYFTFKMHDLVHDLALDVSQKECKTVNSETETIDENVRHLLLCDEKLVGVPRVLEEMKNVRTVIIQDASKESKTTHESLINLCLSNFKYLRALELRKSPLTALPNSIGTLKHLRDLDLGGCRSLRELPRSFDKLRSLQSLYLGYTGL
;
A
#
# COMPACT_ATOMS: atom_id res chain seq x y z
N MET A 1 -3.94 0.95 10.41
CA MET A 1 -4.48 2.28 10.79
C MET A 1 -5.35 2.89 9.69
N ALA A 2 -4.80 3.16 8.49
CA ALA A 2 -5.48 3.90 7.41
C ALA A 2 -6.91 3.43 7.06
N ASN A 3 -7.15 2.12 7.03
CA ASN A 3 -8.43 1.55 6.63
C ASN A 3 -9.52 1.58 7.72
N GLY A 4 -9.20 1.99 8.96
CA GLY A 4 -10.18 2.07 10.05
C GLY A 4 -10.52 0.72 10.70
N LEU A 5 -9.62 -0.26 10.59
CA LEU A 5 -9.76 -1.59 11.20
C LEU A 5 -9.38 -1.63 12.69
N LEU A 6 -8.63 -0.63 13.15
CA LEU A 6 -8.20 -0.52 14.54
C LEU A 6 -9.21 0.31 15.32
N GLU A 7 -9.49 -0.09 16.55
CA GLU A 7 -10.17 0.75 17.52
C GLU A 7 -9.44 2.08 17.71
N HIS A 8 -10.19 3.12 18.06
CA HIS A 8 -9.60 4.40 18.39
C HIS A 8 -8.74 4.27 19.66
N PRO A 9 -7.52 4.85 19.70
CA PRO A 9 -6.70 4.85 20.90
C PRO A 9 -7.45 5.45 22.08
N LYS A 10 -7.35 4.80 23.25
CA LYS A 10 -7.86 5.32 24.52
C LYS A 10 -6.91 6.39 25.07
N GLN A 11 -7.31 7.06 26.15
CA GLN A 11 -6.46 8.04 26.82
C GLN A 11 -5.11 7.39 27.20
N ASN A 12 -4.00 8.03 26.80
CA ASN A 12 -2.61 7.57 26.95
C ASN A 12 -2.17 6.40 26.05
N GLN A 13 -2.89 6.09 24.97
CA GLN A 13 -2.42 5.15 23.95
C GLN A 13 -2.06 5.87 22.66
N GLU A 14 -0.95 5.48 22.07
CA GLU A 14 -0.63 5.81 20.68
C GLU A 14 -1.25 4.77 19.74
N TRP A 15 -1.34 5.10 18.44
CA TRP A 15 -1.89 4.17 17.46
C TRP A 15 -1.04 2.91 17.32
N GLU A 16 0.26 3.01 17.53
CA GLU A 16 1.23 1.92 17.54
C GLU A 16 0.93 0.94 18.68
N ASP A 17 0.49 1.43 19.85
CA ASP A 17 0.12 0.58 20.96
C ASP A 17 -1.12 -0.24 20.61
N VAL A 18 -2.13 0.39 20.00
CA VAL A 18 -3.32 -0.32 19.50
C VAL A 18 -2.91 -1.35 18.45
N GLY A 19 -2.09 -0.97 17.47
CA GLY A 19 -1.59 -1.89 16.44
C GLY A 19 -0.86 -3.11 17.02
N LYS A 20 0.03 -2.89 18.00
CA LYS A 20 0.76 -3.95 18.70
C LYS A 20 -0.19 -4.92 19.41
N ARG A 21 -1.29 -4.46 20.01
CA ARG A 21 -2.29 -5.36 20.63
C ARG A 21 -2.91 -6.31 19.61
N TYR A 22 -3.34 -5.80 18.45
CA TYR A 22 -3.91 -6.64 17.39
C TYR A 22 -2.89 -7.63 16.85
N LEU A 23 -1.63 -7.22 16.66
CA LEU A 23 -0.54 -8.13 16.31
C LEU A 23 -0.33 -9.23 17.34
N ASN A 24 -0.30 -8.88 18.63
CA ASN A 24 -0.16 -9.84 19.73
C ASN A 24 -1.33 -10.81 19.79
N GLU A 25 -2.55 -10.36 19.48
CA GLU A 25 -3.72 -11.24 19.37
C GLU A 25 -3.54 -12.26 18.24
N LEU A 26 -3.11 -11.83 17.06
CA LEU A 26 -2.84 -12.73 15.93
C LEU A 26 -1.73 -13.74 16.25
N LEU A 27 -0.67 -13.31 16.97
CA LEU A 27 0.40 -14.18 17.46
C LEU A 27 -0.13 -15.21 18.47
N SER A 28 -0.96 -14.79 19.43
CA SER A 28 -1.52 -15.67 20.47
C SER A 28 -2.42 -16.78 19.90
N ARG A 29 -2.99 -16.54 18.72
CA ARG A 29 -3.82 -17.48 17.97
C ARG A 29 -3.04 -18.30 16.94
N CYS A 30 -1.73 -18.14 16.89
CA CYS A 30 -0.85 -18.79 15.91
C CYS A 30 -1.23 -18.51 14.44
N LEU A 31 -1.90 -17.39 14.17
CA LEU A 31 -2.26 -17.00 12.79
C LEU A 31 -1.07 -16.39 12.05
N ILE A 32 -0.14 -15.79 12.79
CA ILE A 32 1.13 -15.30 12.29
C ILE A 32 2.24 -15.72 13.27
N GLN A 33 3.47 -15.76 12.78
CA GLN A 33 4.67 -16.04 13.57
C GLN A 33 5.70 -14.94 13.32
N MET A 34 6.34 -14.45 14.39
CA MET A 34 7.49 -13.55 14.26
C MET A 34 8.67 -14.29 13.63
N GLU A 35 9.20 -13.76 12.53
CA GLU A 35 10.31 -14.34 11.81
C GLU A 35 11.62 -13.62 12.14
N ARG A 36 11.63 -12.28 12.11
CA ARG A 36 12.80 -11.48 12.48
C ARG A 36 12.37 -10.24 13.27
N ASP A 37 13.17 -9.95 14.29
CA ASP A 37 13.13 -8.71 15.04
C ASP A 37 14.39 -7.92 14.69
N PHE A 38 14.24 -6.97 13.77
CA PHE A 38 15.21 -5.90 13.63
C PHE A 38 14.68 -4.76 14.48
N TRP A 39 15.53 -4.17 15.32
CA TRP A 39 15.19 -3.07 16.23
C TRP A 39 14.27 -1.96 15.65
N LEU A 40 14.27 -1.78 14.33
CA LEU A 40 13.48 -0.79 13.60
C LEU A 40 12.33 -1.37 12.75
N TYR A 41 12.26 -2.68 12.54
CA TYR A 41 11.18 -3.35 11.79
C TYR A 41 11.05 -4.84 12.13
N PHE A 42 9.80 -5.28 12.26
CA PHE A 42 9.46 -6.69 12.50
C PHE A 42 9.05 -7.36 11.19
N THR A 43 9.50 -8.60 10.97
CA THR A 43 8.95 -9.46 9.92
C THR A 43 8.13 -10.58 10.55
N PHE A 44 6.98 -10.85 9.93
CA PHE A 44 6.09 -11.93 10.33
C PHE A 44 5.87 -12.84 9.12
N LYS A 45 5.69 -14.12 9.39
CA LYS A 45 5.24 -15.10 8.40
C LYS A 45 3.89 -15.67 8.81
N MET A 46 3.12 -16.09 7.82
CA MET A 46 1.89 -16.83 7.98
C MET A 46 2.14 -18.26 7.50
N HIS A 47 1.52 -19.25 8.14
CA HIS A 47 1.57 -20.63 7.65
C HIS A 47 0.76 -20.75 6.35
N ASP A 48 1.20 -21.56 5.40
CA ASP A 48 0.56 -21.70 4.07
C ASP A 48 -0.95 -21.97 4.15
N LEU A 49 -1.38 -22.90 5.01
CA LEU A 49 -2.83 -23.15 5.25
C LEU A 49 -3.61 -21.91 5.75
N VAL A 50 -3.00 -21.08 6.61
CA VAL A 50 -3.64 -19.84 7.10
C VAL A 50 -3.64 -18.79 6.01
N HIS A 51 -2.60 -18.76 5.18
CA HIS A 51 -2.50 -17.91 4.00
C HIS A 51 -3.58 -18.25 2.97
N ASP A 52 -3.78 -19.53 2.65
CA ASP A 52 -4.80 -19.98 1.70
C ASP A 52 -6.21 -19.66 2.22
N LEU A 53 -6.45 -19.87 3.51
CA LEU A 53 -7.69 -19.44 4.15
C LEU A 53 -7.88 -17.92 4.07
N ALA A 54 -6.83 -17.14 4.32
CA ALA A 54 -6.89 -15.68 4.23
C ALA A 54 -7.20 -15.22 2.81
N LEU A 55 -6.64 -15.87 1.79
CA LEU A 55 -6.97 -15.60 0.39
C LEU A 55 -8.43 -15.93 0.09
N ASP A 56 -8.92 -17.10 0.50
CA ASP A 56 -10.30 -17.51 0.25
C ASP A 56 -11.33 -16.56 0.86
N VAL A 57 -11.10 -16.11 2.10
CA VAL A 57 -12.02 -15.18 2.77
C VAL A 57 -11.92 -13.74 2.26
N SER A 58 -10.78 -13.33 1.71
CA SER A 58 -10.53 -11.94 1.32
C SER A 58 -10.68 -11.66 -0.17
N GLN A 59 -10.82 -12.68 -1.02
CA GLN A 59 -10.85 -12.57 -2.48
C GLN A 59 -11.87 -11.57 -3.06
N LYS A 60 -12.94 -11.27 -2.32
CA LYS A 60 -13.96 -10.27 -2.73
C LYS A 60 -13.51 -8.82 -2.52
N GLU A 61 -12.63 -8.57 -1.57
CA GLU A 61 -12.16 -7.22 -1.23
C GLU A 61 -10.68 -6.99 -1.60
N CYS A 62 -9.88 -8.06 -1.75
CA CYS A 62 -8.46 -8.03 -2.05
C CYS A 62 -8.16 -8.73 -3.38
N LYS A 63 -7.34 -8.10 -4.23
CA LYS A 63 -6.93 -8.68 -5.51
C LYS A 63 -5.46 -8.39 -5.81
N THR A 64 -4.72 -9.44 -6.15
CA THR A 64 -3.43 -9.32 -6.82
C THR A 64 -3.66 -9.17 -8.31
N VAL A 65 -3.07 -8.13 -8.91
CA VAL A 65 -3.16 -7.82 -10.33
C VAL A 65 -1.80 -8.05 -10.96
N ASN A 66 -1.81 -8.84 -12.04
CA ASN A 66 -0.68 -9.16 -12.88
C ASN A 66 -1.06 -8.98 -14.36
N SER A 67 -0.14 -9.27 -15.27
CA SER A 67 -0.34 -9.18 -16.73
C SER A 67 -1.45 -10.10 -17.29
N GLU A 68 -1.82 -11.15 -16.57
CA GLU A 68 -2.87 -12.12 -16.96
C GLU A 68 -4.24 -11.75 -16.38
N THR A 69 -4.35 -10.67 -15.59
CA THR A 69 -5.61 -10.30 -14.93
C THR A 69 -6.56 -9.63 -15.92
N GLU A 70 -7.58 -10.38 -16.38
CA GLU A 70 -8.59 -9.87 -17.32
C GLU A 70 -9.72 -9.08 -16.64
N THR A 71 -10.19 -9.54 -15.48
CA THR A 71 -11.35 -8.97 -14.78
C THR A 71 -11.08 -8.80 -13.29
N ILE A 72 -11.70 -7.77 -12.70
CA ILE A 72 -11.64 -7.47 -11.26
C ILE A 72 -13.07 -7.19 -10.78
N ASP A 73 -13.45 -7.78 -9.67
CA ASP A 73 -14.75 -7.55 -9.03
C ASP A 73 -14.87 -6.08 -8.57
N GLU A 74 -16.04 -5.48 -8.78
CA GLU A 74 -16.32 -4.08 -8.42
C GLU A 74 -16.23 -3.78 -6.91
N ASN A 75 -16.30 -4.82 -6.08
CA ASN A 75 -16.18 -4.75 -4.63
C ASN A 75 -14.74 -4.72 -4.14
N VAL A 76 -13.75 -4.96 -5.01
CA VAL A 76 -12.34 -4.93 -4.63
C VAL A 76 -11.95 -3.54 -4.14
N ARG A 77 -11.33 -3.51 -2.95
CA ARG A 77 -10.86 -2.29 -2.27
C ARG A 77 -9.36 -2.26 -2.08
N HIS A 78 -8.70 -3.41 -2.12
CA HIS A 78 -7.29 -3.55 -1.82
C HIS A 78 -6.59 -4.22 -3.00
N LEU A 79 -5.70 -3.47 -3.65
CA LEU A 79 -4.95 -3.93 -4.81
C LEU A 79 -3.49 -4.15 -4.44
N LEU A 80 -2.98 -5.30 -4.85
CA LEU A 80 -1.56 -5.58 -4.89
C LEU A 80 -1.14 -5.68 -6.37
N LEU A 81 -0.29 -4.76 -6.81
CA LEU A 81 0.22 -4.73 -8.18
C LEU A 81 1.61 -5.36 -8.16
N CYS A 82 1.70 -6.58 -8.70
CA CYS A 82 2.92 -7.39 -8.72
C CYS A 82 3.14 -7.95 -10.13
N ASP A 83 3.87 -7.24 -10.99
CA ASP A 83 4.40 -7.84 -12.21
C ASP A 83 5.51 -6.99 -12.83
N GLU A 84 6.65 -7.62 -13.14
CA GLU A 84 7.73 -7.04 -13.93
C GLU A 84 7.30 -6.84 -15.41
N LYS A 85 6.25 -7.55 -15.84
CA LYS A 85 5.67 -7.55 -17.18
C LYS A 85 4.32 -6.83 -17.27
N LEU A 86 3.96 -5.99 -16.30
CA LEU A 86 2.85 -5.03 -16.45
C LEU A 86 3.27 -3.98 -17.51
N VAL A 87 3.34 -4.43 -18.77
CA VAL A 87 3.64 -3.64 -19.96
C VAL A 87 2.33 -2.95 -20.34
N GLY A 88 1.99 -1.94 -19.56
CA GLY A 88 0.79 -1.14 -19.74
C GLY A 88 -0.10 -1.13 -18.50
N VAL A 89 -0.84 -0.04 -18.39
CA VAL A 89 -1.91 0.11 -17.42
C VAL A 89 -3.04 -0.87 -17.78
N PRO A 90 -3.41 -1.81 -16.90
CA PRO A 90 -4.53 -2.68 -17.20
C PRO A 90 -5.82 -1.85 -17.16
N ARG A 91 -6.53 -1.79 -18.30
CA ARG A 91 -7.76 -0.99 -18.49
C ARG A 91 -8.81 -1.23 -17.41
N VAL A 92 -8.83 -2.43 -16.84
CA VAL A 92 -9.70 -2.78 -15.71
C VAL A 92 -9.53 -1.83 -14.50
N LEU A 93 -8.33 -1.29 -14.27
CA LEU A 93 -8.09 -0.31 -13.20
C LEU A 93 -8.80 1.02 -13.46
N GLU A 94 -9.09 1.34 -14.73
CA GLU A 94 -9.78 2.58 -15.08
C GLU A 94 -11.24 2.59 -14.60
N GLU A 95 -11.84 1.40 -14.48
CA GLU A 95 -13.25 1.23 -14.13
C GLU A 95 -13.48 1.16 -12.61
N MET A 96 -12.41 0.94 -11.84
CA MET A 96 -12.49 0.75 -10.40
C MET A 96 -12.67 2.07 -9.64
N LYS A 97 -13.71 2.13 -8.80
CA LYS A 97 -14.08 3.34 -8.04
C LYS A 97 -13.94 3.20 -6.52
N ASN A 98 -13.88 1.98 -6.02
CA ASN A 98 -13.96 1.68 -4.59
C ASN A 98 -12.61 1.40 -3.92
N VAL A 99 -11.51 1.56 -4.66
CA VAL A 99 -10.16 1.25 -4.18
C VAL A 99 -9.77 2.18 -3.03
N ARG A 100 -9.29 1.56 -1.94
CA ARG A 100 -8.84 2.20 -0.70
C ARG A 100 -7.37 1.93 -0.40
N THR A 101 -6.80 0.86 -0.93
CA THR A 101 -5.39 0.54 -0.76
C THR A 101 -4.79 0.08 -2.08
N VAL A 102 -3.62 0.63 -2.40
CA VAL A 102 -2.78 0.17 -3.50
C VAL A 102 -1.39 -0.07 -2.93
N ILE A 103 -0.89 -1.27 -3.17
CA ILE A 103 0.50 -1.65 -2.91
C ILE A 103 1.13 -1.93 -4.26
N ILE A 104 2.19 -1.22 -4.58
CA ILE A 104 2.99 -1.46 -5.78
C ILE A 104 4.31 -2.09 -5.34
N GLN A 105 4.50 -3.36 -5.70
CA GLN A 105 5.72 -4.10 -5.39
C GLN A 105 6.46 -4.38 -6.68
N ASP A 106 7.48 -3.56 -6.96
CA ASP A 106 8.36 -3.75 -8.10
C ASP A 106 9.63 -4.51 -7.67
N ALA A 107 9.89 -5.63 -8.34
CA ALA A 107 11.13 -6.40 -8.22
C ALA A 107 12.14 -6.08 -9.35
N SER A 108 11.70 -5.37 -10.39
CA SER A 108 12.51 -5.11 -11.57
C SER A 108 13.45 -3.92 -11.36
N LYS A 109 14.66 -4.02 -11.92
CA LYS A 109 15.65 -2.93 -11.93
C LYS A 109 15.58 -2.08 -13.20
N GLU A 110 14.68 -2.41 -14.13
CA GLU A 110 14.94 -2.17 -15.57
C GLU A 110 14.04 -1.14 -16.26
N SER A 111 12.96 -0.62 -15.65
CA SER A 111 12.20 0.46 -16.32
C SER A 111 11.58 1.50 -15.39
N LYS A 112 12.10 2.73 -15.46
CA LYS A 112 11.55 3.91 -14.76
C LYS A 112 10.18 4.35 -15.28
N THR A 113 9.89 4.15 -16.57
CA THR A 113 8.75 4.81 -17.25
C THR A 113 7.41 4.10 -17.05
N THR A 114 7.41 2.78 -16.89
CA THR A 114 6.20 1.99 -16.62
C THR A 114 5.61 2.30 -15.23
N HIS A 115 6.49 2.55 -14.25
CA HIS A 115 6.10 2.88 -12.88
C HIS A 115 5.41 4.23 -12.74
N GLU A 116 5.93 5.26 -13.40
CA GLU A 116 5.34 6.61 -13.30
C GLU A 116 3.92 6.64 -13.89
N SER A 117 3.70 5.97 -15.02
CA SER A 117 2.38 5.88 -15.66
C SER A 117 1.37 5.15 -14.78
N LEU A 118 1.77 4.03 -14.17
CA LEU A 118 0.92 3.25 -13.27
C LEU A 118 0.56 4.04 -12.00
N ILE A 119 1.55 4.72 -11.40
CA ILE A 119 1.32 5.58 -10.25
C ILE A 119 0.37 6.71 -10.62
N ASN A 120 0.63 7.42 -11.72
CA ASN A 120 -0.23 8.51 -12.18
C ASN A 120 -1.68 8.06 -12.38
N LEU A 121 -1.90 6.89 -12.98
CA LEU A 121 -3.22 6.31 -13.12
C LEU A 121 -3.88 6.05 -11.75
N CYS A 122 -3.17 5.40 -10.84
CA CYS A 122 -3.70 5.11 -9.51
C CYS A 122 -4.13 6.40 -8.80
N LEU A 123 -3.33 7.46 -8.92
CA LEU A 123 -3.60 8.76 -8.33
C LEU A 123 -4.77 9.49 -9.01
N SER A 124 -4.98 9.33 -10.33
CA SER A 124 -6.10 9.94 -11.04
C SER A 124 -7.43 9.23 -10.80
N ASN A 125 -7.40 7.90 -10.63
CA ASN A 125 -8.60 7.08 -10.57
C ASN A 125 -9.11 6.83 -9.16
N PHE A 126 -8.22 6.57 -8.20
CA PHE A 126 -8.62 6.10 -6.87
C PHE A 126 -8.81 7.26 -5.90
N LYS A 127 -9.86 8.05 -6.13
CA LYS A 127 -10.16 9.26 -5.33
C LYS A 127 -10.40 8.99 -3.84
N TYR A 128 -10.76 7.75 -3.48
CA TYR A 128 -10.99 7.31 -2.10
C TYR A 128 -9.83 6.53 -1.47
N LEU A 129 -8.65 6.58 -2.11
CA LEU A 129 -7.45 5.92 -1.61
C LEU A 129 -7.10 6.42 -0.20
N ARG A 130 -6.84 5.48 0.70
CA ARG A 130 -6.48 5.72 2.11
C ARG A 130 -5.06 5.29 2.43
N ALA A 131 -4.54 4.28 1.74
CA ALA A 131 -3.18 3.80 1.89
C ALA A 131 -2.53 3.59 0.52
N LEU A 132 -1.32 4.12 0.36
CA LEU A 132 -0.52 3.97 -0.85
C LEU A 132 0.90 3.56 -0.49
N GLU A 133 1.33 2.41 -0.98
CA GLU A 133 2.67 1.89 -0.77
C GLU A 133 3.42 1.81 -2.10
N LEU A 134 4.52 2.56 -2.19
CA LEU A 134 5.40 2.66 -3.36
C LEU A 134 6.83 2.26 -3.01
N ARG A 135 7.01 1.34 -2.05
CA ARG A 135 8.34 0.98 -1.53
C ARG A 135 9.30 0.58 -2.65
N LYS A 136 10.54 1.04 -2.55
CA LYS A 136 11.64 0.77 -3.49
C LYS A 136 11.36 1.15 -4.95
N SER A 137 10.30 1.94 -5.21
CA SER A 137 10.00 2.38 -6.56
C SER A 137 11.09 3.33 -7.08
N PRO A 138 11.44 3.28 -8.38
CA PRO A 138 12.50 4.11 -8.97
C PRO A 138 12.06 5.56 -9.22
N LEU A 139 11.35 6.16 -8.25
CA LEU A 139 10.78 7.51 -8.31
C LEU A 139 11.84 8.57 -8.07
N THR A 140 11.88 9.59 -8.93
CA THR A 140 12.67 10.81 -8.73
C THR A 140 11.89 11.91 -8.04
N ALA A 141 10.59 11.99 -8.34
CA ALA A 141 9.61 12.88 -7.72
C ALA A 141 8.24 12.17 -7.66
N LEU A 142 7.39 12.56 -6.72
CA LEU A 142 5.97 12.20 -6.78
C LEU A 142 5.23 13.19 -7.68
N PRO A 143 4.26 12.72 -8.48
CA PRO A 143 3.47 13.60 -9.34
C PRO A 143 2.56 14.53 -8.52
N ASN A 144 2.31 15.74 -9.03
CA ASN A 144 1.44 16.73 -8.38
C ASN A 144 -0.01 16.25 -8.17
N SER A 145 -0.45 15.21 -8.91
CA SER A 145 -1.77 14.59 -8.73
C SER A 145 -1.96 13.95 -7.35
N ILE A 146 -0.89 13.65 -6.61
CA ILE A 146 -0.98 13.11 -5.23
C ILE A 146 -1.86 13.99 -4.33
N GLY A 147 -1.77 15.32 -4.48
CA GLY A 147 -2.56 16.28 -3.71
C GLY A 147 -4.07 16.23 -3.98
N THR A 148 -4.53 15.42 -4.94
CA THR A 148 -5.97 15.16 -5.15
C THR A 148 -6.53 14.10 -4.20
N LEU A 149 -5.66 13.28 -3.59
CA LEU A 149 -6.04 12.19 -2.68
C LEU A 149 -6.36 12.70 -1.27
N LYS A 150 -7.49 13.41 -1.14
CA LYS A 150 -7.94 14.03 0.12
C LYS A 150 -8.19 13.02 1.25
N HIS A 151 -8.36 11.75 0.93
CA HIS A 151 -8.62 10.67 1.89
C HIS A 151 -7.37 9.85 2.24
N LEU A 152 -6.21 10.15 1.64
CA LEU A 152 -4.97 9.43 1.92
C LEU A 152 -4.56 9.66 3.37
N ARG A 153 -4.32 8.58 4.10
CA ARG A 153 -3.94 8.54 5.52
C ARG A 153 -2.58 7.93 5.73
N ASP A 154 -2.15 7.03 4.86
CA ASP A 154 -0.86 6.36 4.95
C ASP A 154 -0.17 6.40 3.58
N LEU A 155 1.07 6.87 3.57
CA LEU A 155 1.92 6.94 2.39
C LEU A 155 3.31 6.37 2.73
N ASP A 156 3.65 5.24 2.11
CA ASP A 156 4.94 4.59 2.27
C ASP A 156 5.77 4.75 0.99
N LEU A 157 6.86 5.51 1.08
CA LEU A 157 7.86 5.72 0.02
C LEU A 157 9.22 5.09 0.39
N GLY A 158 9.23 4.15 1.33
CA GLY A 158 10.44 3.57 1.88
C GLY A 158 11.33 2.97 0.82
N GLY A 159 12.62 3.34 0.83
CA GLY A 159 13.60 2.83 -0.14
C GLY A 159 13.50 3.43 -1.54
N CYS A 160 12.69 4.46 -1.78
CA CYS A 160 12.72 5.25 -3.02
C CYS A 160 14.00 6.11 -3.07
N ARG A 161 15.14 5.47 -3.32
CA ARG A 161 16.50 6.07 -3.20
C ARG A 161 16.75 7.26 -4.14
N SER A 162 16.01 7.34 -5.23
CA SER A 162 16.11 8.42 -6.22
C SER A 162 15.18 9.59 -5.93
N LEU A 163 14.28 9.49 -4.95
CA LEU A 163 13.31 10.53 -4.63
C LEU A 163 14.05 11.72 -4.00
N ARG A 164 14.01 12.89 -4.65
CA ARG A 164 14.73 14.10 -4.21
C ARG A 164 13.84 15.22 -3.72
N GLU A 165 12.56 15.19 -4.08
CA GLU A 165 11.60 16.22 -3.69
C GLU A 165 10.19 15.65 -3.56
N LEU A 166 9.41 16.27 -2.67
CA LEU A 166 7.96 16.07 -2.61
C LEU A 166 7.27 17.19 -3.43
N PRO A 167 6.16 16.88 -4.14
CA PRO A 167 5.48 17.84 -4.99
C PRO A 167 4.89 19.00 -4.19
N ARG A 168 4.74 20.16 -4.83
CA ARG A 168 4.15 21.35 -4.18
C ARG A 168 2.74 21.11 -3.65
N SER A 169 2.01 20.15 -4.23
CA SER A 169 0.66 19.79 -3.81
C SER A 169 0.59 18.85 -2.60
N PHE A 170 1.74 18.49 -2.01
CA PHE A 170 1.79 17.62 -0.83
C PHE A 170 1.06 18.24 0.38
N ASP A 171 1.04 19.57 0.47
CA ASP A 171 0.28 20.36 1.46
C ASP A 171 -1.24 20.10 1.42
N LYS A 172 -1.76 19.56 0.30
CA LYS A 172 -3.19 19.23 0.13
C LYS A 172 -3.57 17.90 0.77
N LEU A 173 -2.63 17.08 1.21
CA LEU A 173 -2.87 15.79 1.87
C LEU A 173 -3.31 15.96 3.33
N ARG A 174 -4.45 16.64 3.55
CA ARG A 174 -4.94 17.04 4.87
C ARG A 174 -5.35 15.88 5.79
N SER A 175 -5.56 14.68 5.22
CA SER A 175 -5.92 13.48 5.99
C SER A 175 -4.73 12.58 6.29
N LEU A 176 -3.51 12.96 5.88
CA LEU A 176 -2.33 12.12 6.05
C LEU A 176 -1.99 11.99 7.55
N GLN A 177 -1.83 10.75 7.99
CA GLN A 177 -1.56 10.38 9.38
C GLN A 177 -0.17 9.74 9.52
N SER A 178 0.28 9.02 8.50
CA SER A 178 1.54 8.29 8.47
C SER A 178 2.25 8.54 7.14
N LEU A 179 3.54 8.86 7.23
CA LEU A 179 4.43 9.08 6.09
C LEU A 179 5.76 8.40 6.37
N TYR A 180 6.12 7.40 5.56
CA TYR A 180 7.40 6.73 5.66
C TYR A 180 8.33 7.12 4.50
N LEU A 181 9.43 7.79 4.85
CA LEU A 181 10.48 8.25 3.91
C LEU A 181 11.84 7.57 4.16
N GLY A 182 11.86 6.49 4.94
CA GLY A 182 13.11 5.80 5.29
C GLY A 182 13.88 5.36 4.05
N TYR A 183 15.20 5.59 4.01
CA TYR A 183 16.06 5.25 2.87
C TYR A 183 15.66 5.89 1.53
N THR A 184 14.97 7.03 1.58
CA THR A 184 14.77 7.89 0.41
C THR A 184 15.98 8.79 0.17
N GLY A 185 15.95 9.54 -0.93
CA GLY A 185 16.97 10.53 -1.27
C GLY A 185 16.70 11.94 -0.75
N LEU A 186 15.69 12.11 0.10
CA LEU A 186 15.23 13.36 0.74
C LEU A 186 16.03 13.66 2.01
#